data_AF-A0A2J4XV52-F1
#
_entry.id   AF-A0A2J4XV52-F1
#
_cell.length_a   1.000
_cell.length_b   1.000
_cell.length_c   1.000
_cell.angle_alpha   90.00
_cell.angle_beta   90.00
_cell.angle_gamma   90.00
#
_symmetry.space_group_name_H-M   'P 1'
#
loop_
_entity.id
_entity.type
_entity.pdbx_description
1 polymer ?
#
loop_
_entity_poly.entity_id
_entity_poly.type
_entity_poly.pdbx_seq_one_letter_code
_entity_poly.pdbx_strand_id
1 'polypeptide(L)'
;RLARVTGWLFLSVIPVGLPAALHIATGFGQALFGWHDSQLLLAELGTLAIIWWVGSRGASSSANLQTLVAVLIVALIVAIWWRGAINPAQIPFPAPAEIDSSQLFSALSVMFWCFVGLEAFAHLASEFKQPERDFPRALMIGLLLAGSVYWACTVLVLHFHAFGEEMAAAASLPNIVVHLFG
;
A
#
# COMPACT_ATOMS: atom_id res chain seq x y z
N ARG A 1 -14.93 -21.24 21.35
CA ARG A 1 -15.57 -21.26 20.00
C ARG A 1 -15.27 -19.97 19.23
N LEU A 2 -15.43 -18.77 19.81
CA LEU A 2 -15.07 -17.50 19.16
C LEU A 2 -13.62 -17.42 18.65
N ALA A 3 -12.62 -17.80 19.46
CA ALA A 3 -11.21 -17.77 19.05
C ALA A 3 -10.88 -18.62 17.80
N ARG A 4 -11.68 -19.65 17.54
CA ARG A 4 -11.54 -20.51 16.35
C ARG A 4 -12.12 -19.83 15.12
N VAL A 5 -13.26 -19.15 15.29
CA VAL A 5 -13.93 -18.40 14.22
C VAL A 5 -13.08 -17.20 13.81
N THR A 6 -12.52 -16.46 14.78
CA THR A 6 -11.58 -15.37 14.48
C THR A 6 -10.35 -15.90 13.76
N GLY A 7 -9.76 -17.02 14.20
CA GLY A 7 -8.64 -17.66 13.51
C GLY A 7 -8.94 -18.06 12.06
N TRP A 8 -10.14 -18.59 11.77
CA TRP A 8 -10.55 -18.89 10.39
C TRP A 8 -10.79 -17.64 9.55
N LEU A 9 -11.35 -16.59 10.14
CA LEU A 9 -11.51 -15.29 9.46
C LEU A 9 -10.15 -14.70 9.10
N PHE A 10 -9.17 -14.75 10.00
CA PHE A 10 -7.78 -14.36 9.72
C PHE A 10 -7.15 -15.17 8.58
N LEU A 11 -7.32 -16.49 8.65
CA LEU A 11 -6.75 -17.38 7.64
C LEU A 11 -7.36 -17.12 6.25
N SER A 12 -8.62 -16.70 6.19
CA SER A 12 -9.32 -16.37 4.94
C SER A 12 -8.81 -15.11 4.25
N VAL A 13 -8.14 -14.20 4.98
CA VAL A 13 -7.51 -13.00 4.39
C VAL A 13 -6.28 -13.36 3.58
N ILE A 14 -5.54 -14.41 3.96
CA ILE A 14 -4.26 -14.78 3.31
C ILE A 14 -4.44 -15.15 1.83
N PRO A 15 -5.41 -16.01 1.43
CA PRO A 15 -5.67 -16.34 0.03
C PRO A 15 -6.11 -15.16 -0.84
N VAL A 16 -6.69 -14.12 -0.25
CA VAL A 16 -7.20 -12.94 -1.00
C VAL A 16 -6.13 -11.85 -1.07
N GLY A 17 -5.35 -11.69 -0.01
CA GLY A 17 -4.31 -10.66 0.09
C GLY A 17 -3.14 -10.89 -0.87
N LEU A 18 -2.66 -12.13 -0.99
CA LEU A 18 -1.50 -12.45 -1.84
C LEU A 18 -1.78 -12.19 -3.33
N PRO A 19 -2.90 -12.66 -3.93
CA PRO A 19 -3.23 -12.33 -5.33
C PRO A 19 -3.42 -10.83 -5.56
N ALA A 20 -4.06 -10.11 -4.62
CA ALA A 20 -4.24 -8.67 -4.74
C ALA A 20 -2.91 -7.92 -4.73
N ALA A 21 -1.99 -8.27 -3.82
CA ALA A 21 -0.66 -7.68 -3.77
C ALA A 21 0.17 -7.99 -5.02
N LEU A 22 0.09 -9.23 -5.52
CA LEU A 22 0.75 -9.64 -6.76
C LEU A 22 0.24 -8.84 -7.95
N HIS A 23 -1.09 -8.69 -8.07
CA HIS A 23 -1.74 -7.93 -9.12
C HIS A 23 -1.39 -6.43 -9.08
N ILE A 24 -1.24 -5.85 -7.89
CA ILE A 24 -0.77 -4.45 -7.75
C ILE A 24 0.68 -4.33 -8.20
N ALA A 25 1.55 -5.25 -7.79
CA ALA A 25 2.96 -5.24 -8.18
C ALA A 25 3.15 -5.41 -9.69
N THR A 26 2.39 -6.30 -10.31
CA THR A 26 2.45 -6.54 -11.76
C THR A 26 1.82 -5.41 -12.55
N GLY A 27 0.70 -4.83 -12.08
CA GLY A 27 0.13 -3.61 -12.65
C GLY A 27 1.08 -2.42 -12.59
N PHE A 28 1.84 -2.29 -11.51
CA PHE A 28 2.88 -1.27 -11.37
C PHE A 28 4.01 -1.48 -12.40
N GLY A 29 4.50 -2.71 -12.54
CA GLY A 29 5.52 -3.07 -13.53
C GLY A 29 5.03 -2.91 -14.97
N GLN A 30 3.78 -3.26 -15.26
CA GLN A 30 3.15 -3.08 -16.56
C GLN A 30 3.08 -1.60 -16.94
N ALA A 31 2.69 -0.72 -16.01
CA ALA A 31 2.60 0.71 -16.27
C ALA A 31 3.99 1.36 -16.46
N LEU A 32 5.03 0.87 -15.76
CA LEU A 32 6.40 1.38 -15.93
C LEU A 32 7.09 0.89 -17.21
N PHE A 33 6.97 -0.40 -17.54
CA PHE A 33 7.76 -1.03 -18.60
C PHE A 33 6.95 -1.40 -19.85
N GLY A 34 5.62 -1.23 -19.82
CA GLY A 34 4.74 -1.61 -20.92
C GLY A 34 4.71 -3.11 -21.20
N TRP A 35 4.82 -3.96 -20.18
CA TRP A 35 4.82 -5.42 -20.35
C TRP A 35 3.45 -5.96 -20.75
N HIS A 36 3.44 -6.91 -21.70
CA HIS A 36 2.20 -7.52 -22.19
C HIS A 36 2.24 -9.05 -22.06
N ASP A 37 1.07 -9.62 -21.72
CA ASP A 37 0.70 -11.05 -21.71
C ASP A 37 1.75 -12.01 -21.12
N SER A 38 2.67 -12.51 -21.94
CA SER A 38 3.68 -13.50 -21.53
C SER A 38 4.73 -12.92 -20.58
N GLN A 39 5.05 -11.64 -20.72
CA GLN A 39 5.96 -10.94 -19.82
C GLN A 39 5.32 -10.72 -18.44
N LEU A 40 4.00 -10.49 -18.40
CA LEU A 40 3.25 -10.32 -17.17
C LEU A 40 3.23 -11.61 -16.35
N LEU A 41 2.96 -12.75 -17.01
CA LEU A 41 2.99 -14.06 -16.37
C LEU A 41 4.39 -14.42 -15.84
N LEU A 42 5.44 -14.11 -16.59
CA LEU A 42 6.83 -14.29 -16.11
C LEU A 42 7.16 -13.37 -14.93
N ALA A 43 6.65 -12.14 -14.92
CA ALA A 43 6.81 -11.22 -13.81
C ALA A 43 6.06 -11.69 -12.55
N GLU A 44 4.85 -12.24 -12.70
CA GLU A 44 4.07 -12.84 -11.62
C GLU A 44 4.81 -14.03 -11.00
N LEU A 45 5.24 -14.99 -11.84
CA LEU A 45 5.99 -16.15 -11.39
C LEU A 45 7.33 -15.76 -10.76
N GLY A 46 8.03 -14.77 -11.33
CA GLY A 46 9.27 -14.22 -10.78
C GLY A 46 9.05 -13.59 -9.41
N THR A 47 7.98 -12.80 -9.26
CA THR A 47 7.62 -12.16 -7.98
C THR A 47 7.28 -13.21 -6.93
N LEU A 48 6.51 -14.25 -7.28
CA LEU A 48 6.23 -15.37 -6.38
C LEU A 48 7.50 -16.12 -5.95
N ALA A 49 8.42 -16.36 -6.89
CA ALA A 49 9.71 -16.99 -6.59
C ALA A 49 10.56 -16.13 -5.64
N ILE A 50 10.57 -14.81 -5.82
CA ILE A 50 11.25 -13.86 -4.92
C ILE A 50 10.60 -13.90 -3.53
N ILE A 51 9.28 -13.84 -3.44
CA ILE A 51 8.55 -13.91 -2.17
C ILE A 51 8.88 -15.22 -1.45
N TRP A 52 8.86 -16.35 -2.16
CA TRP A 52 9.23 -17.66 -1.60
C TRP A 52 10.68 -17.68 -1.11
N TRP A 53 11.61 -17.17 -1.90
CA TRP A 53 13.03 -17.11 -1.55
C TRP A 53 13.29 -16.23 -0.33
N VAL A 54 12.71 -15.03 -0.27
CA VAL A 54 12.78 -14.14 0.89
C VAL A 54 12.13 -14.78 2.11
N GLY A 55 10.96 -15.41 1.94
CA GLY A 55 10.23 -16.10 3.01
C GLY A 55 10.98 -17.31 3.57
N SER A 56 11.85 -17.92 2.78
CA SER A 56 12.73 -19.02 3.23
C SER A 56 13.93 -18.55 4.06
N ARG A 57 14.24 -17.24 4.07
CA ARG A 57 15.32 -16.67 4.88
C ARG A 57 14.83 -16.35 6.30
N GLY A 58 15.77 -16.34 7.24
CA GLY A 58 15.48 -16.08 8.66
C GLY A 58 14.78 -14.75 8.90
N ALA A 59 13.96 -14.68 9.96
CA ALA A 59 13.08 -13.55 10.28
C ALA A 59 13.79 -12.18 10.30
N SER A 60 15.05 -12.12 10.71
CA SER A 60 15.85 -10.88 10.72
C SER A 60 16.11 -10.31 9.31
N SER A 61 16.30 -11.17 8.29
CA SER A 61 16.47 -10.72 6.90
C SER A 61 15.19 -10.11 6.34
N SER A 62 14.03 -10.64 6.75
CA SER A 62 12.71 -10.13 6.33
C SER A 62 12.44 -8.76 6.93
N ALA A 63 12.76 -8.55 8.21
CA ALA A 63 12.57 -7.26 8.89
C ALA A 63 13.43 -6.13 8.27
N ASN A 64 14.68 -6.41 7.92
CA ASN A 64 15.55 -5.43 7.25
C ASN A 64 15.02 -5.06 5.86
N LEU A 65 14.55 -6.04 5.10
CA LEU A 65 13.95 -5.81 3.78
C LEU A 65 12.67 -4.96 3.90
N GLN A 66 11.80 -5.27 4.85
CA GLN A 66 10.57 -4.51 5.08
C GLN A 66 10.88 -3.04 5.43
N THR A 67 11.89 -2.81 6.27
CA THR A 67 12.35 -1.46 6.62
C THR A 67 12.91 -0.72 5.42
N LEU A 68 13.74 -1.39 4.60
CA LEU A 68 14.27 -0.81 3.36
C LEU A 68 13.14 -0.41 2.41
N VAL A 69 12.18 -1.30 2.18
CA VAL A 69 11.02 -1.03 1.31
C VAL A 69 10.21 0.17 1.83
N ALA A 70 9.95 0.24 3.15
CA ALA A 70 9.25 1.38 3.73
C ALA A 70 9.99 2.71 3.50
N VAL A 71 11.31 2.73 3.69
CA VAL A 71 12.14 3.91 3.42
C VAL A 71 12.10 4.29 1.94
N LEU A 72 12.16 3.32 1.02
CA LEU A 72 12.08 3.56 -0.42
C LEU A 72 10.72 4.15 -0.84
N ILE A 73 9.62 3.67 -0.26
CA ILE A 73 8.27 4.22 -0.51
C ILE A 73 8.21 5.68 -0.09
N VAL A 74 8.66 6.00 1.13
CA VAL A 74 8.68 7.38 1.63
C VAL A 74 9.58 8.26 0.77
N ALA A 75 10.77 7.78 0.41
CA ALA A 75 11.70 8.50 -0.45
C ALA A 75 11.12 8.78 -1.85
N LEU A 76 10.42 7.80 -2.44
CA LEU A 76 9.76 7.96 -3.73
C LEU A 76 8.68 9.04 -3.67
N ILE A 77 7.83 9.03 -2.63
CA ILE A 77 6.78 10.04 -2.46
C ILE A 77 7.38 11.44 -2.32
N VAL A 78 8.44 11.58 -1.51
CA VAL A 78 9.14 12.86 -1.36
C VAL A 78 9.76 13.32 -2.69
N ALA A 79 10.33 12.40 -3.47
CA ALA A 79 10.91 12.71 -4.78
C ALA A 79 9.84 13.19 -5.79
N ILE A 80 8.69 12.52 -5.82
CA ILE A 80 7.54 12.93 -6.65
C ILE A 80 7.03 14.30 -6.21
N TRP A 81 6.91 14.54 -4.90
CA TRP A 81 6.46 15.82 -4.36
C TRP A 81 7.38 16.97 -4.77
N TRP A 82 8.69 16.76 -4.63
CA TRP A 82 9.71 17.73 -5.00
C TRP A 82 9.68 18.02 -6.51
N ARG A 83 9.65 16.98 -7.34
CA ARG A 83 9.71 17.12 -8.81
C ARG A 83 8.39 17.62 -9.40
N GLY A 84 7.27 17.28 -8.78
CA GLY A 84 5.95 17.78 -9.13
C GLY A 84 5.66 19.21 -8.66
N ALA A 85 6.58 19.83 -7.91
CA ALA A 85 6.46 21.20 -7.40
C ALA A 85 5.10 21.50 -6.73
N ILE A 86 4.56 20.52 -5.99
CA ILE A 86 3.20 20.59 -5.46
C ILE A 86 3.14 21.59 -4.32
N ASN A 87 2.35 22.65 -4.51
CA ASN A 87 2.03 23.61 -3.47
C ASN A 87 0.81 23.12 -2.66
N PRO A 88 0.86 23.14 -1.32
CA PRO A 88 -0.27 22.76 -0.47
C PRO A 88 -1.55 23.57 -0.73
N ALA A 89 -1.41 24.78 -1.28
CA ALA A 89 -2.54 25.64 -1.64
C ALA A 89 -3.32 25.16 -2.88
N GLN A 90 -2.74 24.27 -3.70
CA GLN A 90 -3.37 23.71 -4.89
C GLN A 90 -4.01 22.36 -4.63
N ILE A 91 -4.07 21.91 -3.36
CA ILE A 91 -4.74 20.66 -3.01
C ILE A 91 -6.25 20.83 -3.23
N PRO A 92 -6.86 20.09 -4.17
CA PRO A 92 -8.28 20.20 -4.42
C PRO A 92 -9.04 19.56 -3.27
N PHE A 93 -9.64 20.39 -2.41
CA PHE A 93 -10.61 19.92 -1.43
C PHE A 93 -12.02 20.10 -1.99
N PRO A 94 -12.79 19.01 -2.17
CA PRO A 94 -14.16 19.12 -2.65
C PRO A 94 -15.02 19.87 -1.63
N ALA A 95 -16.00 20.63 -2.12
CA ALA A 95 -16.95 21.29 -1.23
C ALA A 95 -17.83 20.22 -0.55
N PRO A 96 -18.21 20.38 0.73
CA PRO A 96 -19.05 19.38 1.42
C PRO A 96 -20.38 19.07 0.72
N ALA A 97 -20.88 19.99 -0.11
CA ALA A 97 -22.09 19.82 -0.91
C ALA A 97 -21.94 18.88 -2.12
N GLU A 98 -20.71 18.59 -2.54
CA GLU A 98 -20.40 17.70 -3.67
C GLU A 98 -20.15 16.25 -3.20
N ILE A 99 -20.16 16.02 -1.88
CA ILE A 99 -19.90 14.70 -1.29
C ILE A 99 -21.19 13.88 -1.30
N ASP A 100 -21.28 12.95 -2.24
CA ASP A 100 -22.31 11.93 -2.23
C ASP A 100 -22.01 10.89 -1.12
N SER A 101 -22.96 10.71 -0.21
CA SER A 101 -22.78 9.80 0.94
C SER A 101 -22.61 8.34 0.51
N SER A 102 -23.27 7.90 -0.57
CA SER A 102 -23.17 6.53 -1.06
C SER A 102 -21.77 6.25 -1.63
N GLN A 103 -21.25 7.19 -2.43
CA GLN A 103 -19.88 7.11 -2.96
C GLN A 103 -18.84 7.17 -1.85
N LEU A 104 -19.05 8.01 -0.83
CA LEU A 104 -18.18 8.06 0.35
C LEU A 104 -18.12 6.70 1.06
N PHE A 105 -19.27 6.06 1.32
CA PHE A 105 -19.29 4.73 1.95
C PHE A 105 -18.64 3.65 1.09
N SER A 106 -18.80 3.71 -0.23
CA SER A 106 -18.12 2.80 -1.17
C SER A 106 -16.59 2.96 -1.07
N ALA A 107 -16.09 4.19 -1.12
CA ALA A 107 -14.66 4.48 -0.99
C ALA A 107 -14.11 4.05 0.37
N LEU A 108 -14.83 4.34 1.47
CA LEU A 108 -14.46 3.93 2.83
C LEU A 108 -14.39 2.40 2.97
N SER A 109 -15.28 1.67 2.29
CA SER A 109 -15.29 0.20 2.31
C SER A 109 -14.02 -0.38 1.68
N VAL A 110 -13.51 0.21 0.60
CA VAL A 110 -12.23 -0.17 -0.01
C VAL A 110 -11.06 0.26 0.87
N MET A 111 -11.08 1.49 1.41
CA MET A 111 -10.03 2.00 2.30
C MET A 111 -9.91 1.20 3.59
N PHE A 112 -10.99 0.59 4.09
CA PHE A 112 -10.93 -0.31 5.24
C PHE A 112 -9.93 -1.45 5.02
N TRP A 113 -9.83 -1.96 3.79
CA TRP A 113 -8.91 -3.03 3.44
C TRP A 113 -7.44 -2.61 3.55
N CYS A 114 -7.13 -1.31 3.48
CA CYS A 114 -5.78 -0.78 3.70
C CYS A 114 -5.30 -0.88 5.17
N PHE A 115 -6.22 -1.07 6.11
CA PHE A 115 -5.92 -1.23 7.55
C PHE A 115 -6.07 -2.69 8.01
N VAL A 116 -6.53 -3.58 7.14
CA VAL A 116 -6.52 -5.03 7.37
C VAL A 116 -5.06 -5.49 7.40
N GLY A 117 -4.64 -6.09 8.52
CA GLY A 117 -3.24 -6.47 8.77
C GLY A 117 -2.65 -5.85 10.03
N LEU A 118 -3.25 -4.80 10.59
CA LEU A 118 -2.84 -4.25 11.90
C LEU A 118 -2.91 -5.31 13.02
N GLU A 119 -3.81 -6.27 12.88
CA GLU A 119 -4.00 -7.38 13.82
C GLU A 119 -2.81 -8.35 13.86
N ALA A 120 -2.05 -8.47 12.76
CA ALA A 120 -0.83 -9.27 12.74
C ALA A 120 0.24 -8.71 13.69
N PHE A 121 0.25 -7.39 13.93
CA PHE A 121 1.15 -6.79 14.92
C PHE A 121 0.80 -7.18 16.35
N ALA A 122 -0.48 -7.44 16.67
CA ALA A 122 -0.86 -7.87 18.01
C ALA A 122 -0.22 -9.21 18.39
N HIS A 123 0.02 -10.10 17.42
CA HIS A 123 0.76 -11.34 17.65
C HIS A 123 2.26 -11.11 17.91
N LEU A 124 2.83 -10.04 17.36
CA LEU A 124 4.23 -9.64 17.56
C LEU A 124 4.43 -8.84 18.86
N ALA A 125 3.36 -8.48 19.56
CA ALA A 125 3.42 -7.70 20.79
C ALA A 125 4.31 -8.37 21.87
N SER A 126 4.36 -9.71 21.91
CA SER A 126 5.19 -10.47 22.85
C SER A 126 6.70 -10.41 22.57
N GLU A 127 7.12 -9.94 21.39
CA GLU A 127 8.54 -9.78 21.04
C GLU A 127 9.12 -8.43 21.50
N PHE A 128 8.28 -7.50 21.95
CA PHE A 128 8.74 -6.20 22.46
C PHE A 128 9.35 -6.33 23.86
N LYS A 129 10.42 -5.57 24.12
CA LYS A 129 11.05 -5.50 25.46
C LYS A 129 10.10 -4.96 26.53
N GLN A 130 9.25 -3.98 26.17
CA GLN A 130 8.24 -3.37 27.05
C GLN A 130 6.89 -3.27 26.32
N PRO A 131 6.12 -4.37 26.21
CA PRO A 131 4.92 -4.43 25.39
C PRO A 131 3.87 -3.39 25.78
N GLU A 132 3.64 -3.14 27.07
CA GLU A 132 2.61 -2.21 27.55
C GLU A 132 2.79 -0.77 27.04
N ARG A 133 4.02 -0.37 26.74
CA ARG A 133 4.36 1.01 26.36
C ARG A 133 4.83 1.12 24.91
N ASP A 134 5.68 0.20 24.48
CA ASP A 134 6.34 0.30 23.18
C ASP A 134 5.39 -0.17 22.06
N PHE A 135 4.54 -1.16 22.31
CA PHE A 135 3.53 -1.63 21.35
C PHE A 135 2.53 -0.54 20.94
N PRO A 136 1.80 0.13 21.86
CA PRO A 136 0.82 1.15 21.46
C PRO A 136 1.50 2.35 20.79
N ARG A 137 2.72 2.73 21.20
CA ARG A 137 3.48 3.82 20.57
C ARG A 137 3.90 3.45 19.15
N ALA A 138 4.46 2.26 18.95
CA ALA A 138 4.87 1.79 17.63
C ALA A 138 3.66 1.69 16.69
N LEU A 139 2.53 1.18 17.18
CA LEU A 139 1.28 1.11 16.42
C LEU A 139 0.78 2.50 16.01
N MET A 140 0.73 3.46 16.94
CA MET A 140 0.28 4.83 16.64
C MET A 140 1.21 5.54 15.66
N ILE A 141 2.53 5.41 15.82
CA ILE A 141 3.50 6.02 14.90
C ILE A 141 3.37 5.39 13.51
N GLY A 142 3.29 4.07 13.43
CA GLY A 142 3.11 3.36 12.16
C GLY A 142 1.80 3.75 11.46
N LEU A 143 0.71 3.87 12.21
CA LEU A 143 -0.59 4.29 11.69
C LEU A 143 -0.54 5.73 11.16
N LEU A 144 0.07 6.66 11.90
CA LEU A 144 0.22 8.05 11.47
C LEU A 144 1.12 8.17 10.23
N LEU A 145 2.20 7.39 10.16
CA LEU A 145 3.09 7.36 9.01
C LEU A 145 2.36 6.82 7.77
N ALA A 146 1.68 5.66 7.90
CA ALA A 146 0.90 5.07 6.80
C ALA A 146 -0.24 5.99 6.35
N GLY A 147 -0.96 6.61 7.29
CA GLY A 147 -2.01 7.59 6.99
C GLY A 147 -1.47 8.81 6.23
N SER A 148 -0.28 9.30 6.62
CA SER A 148 0.38 10.43 5.94
C SER A 148 0.82 10.06 4.53
N VAL A 149 1.33 8.83 4.34
CA VAL A 149 1.67 8.26 3.03
C VAL A 149 0.43 8.14 2.14
N TYR A 150 -0.67 7.61 2.65
CA TYR A 150 -1.93 7.52 1.89
C TYR A 150 -2.46 8.89 1.50
N TRP A 151 -2.48 9.84 2.44
CA TRP A 151 -2.90 11.20 2.15
C TRP A 151 -2.02 11.86 1.08
N ALA A 152 -0.69 11.69 1.18
CA ALA A 152 0.25 12.17 0.17
C ALA A 152 -0.06 11.58 -1.22
N CYS A 153 -0.24 10.25 -1.31
CA CYS A 153 -0.63 9.60 -2.56
C CYS A 153 -1.95 10.15 -3.13
N THR A 154 -2.96 10.39 -2.29
CA THR A 154 -4.22 11.01 -2.73
C THR A 154 -3.99 12.40 -3.32
N VAL A 155 -3.17 13.24 -2.67
CA VAL A 155 -2.81 14.56 -3.19
C VAL A 155 -2.13 14.46 -4.56
N LEU A 156 -1.16 13.53 -4.69
CA LEU A 156 -0.46 13.29 -5.96
C LEU A 156 -1.44 12.89 -7.07
N VAL A 157 -2.30 11.92 -6.80
CA VAL A 157 -3.28 11.40 -7.77
C VAL A 157 -4.26 12.49 -8.21
N LEU A 158 -4.77 13.30 -7.28
CA LEU A 158 -5.69 14.39 -7.58
C LEU A 158 -5.00 15.51 -8.38
N HIS A 159 -3.77 15.88 -7.99
CA HIS A 159 -3.03 16.97 -8.64
C HIS A 159 -2.67 16.64 -10.10
N PHE A 160 -2.24 15.41 -10.36
CA PHE A 160 -1.89 14.95 -11.71
C PHE A 160 -3.08 14.42 -12.51
N HIS A 161 -4.31 14.52 -11.97
CA HIS A 161 -5.52 13.94 -12.58
C HIS A 161 -5.35 12.46 -12.95
N ALA A 162 -4.57 11.73 -12.15
CA ALA A 162 -4.23 10.34 -12.41
C ALA A 162 -5.31 9.38 -11.89
N PHE A 163 -6.57 9.65 -12.23
CA PHE A 163 -7.75 8.87 -11.82
C PHE A 163 -8.80 8.83 -12.95
N GLY A 164 -9.54 7.73 -13.09
CA GLY A 164 -10.60 7.58 -14.11
C GLY A 164 -10.91 6.11 -14.41
N GLU A 165 -12.05 5.83 -15.06
CA GLU A 165 -12.47 4.44 -15.38
C GLU A 165 -11.53 3.73 -16.35
N GLU A 166 -10.83 4.49 -17.20
CA GLU A 166 -9.87 3.95 -18.16
C GLU A 166 -8.51 3.60 -17.54
N MET A 167 -8.26 4.02 -16.29
CA MET A 167 -6.98 3.80 -15.63
C MET A 167 -7.12 2.95 -14.37
N ALA A 168 -6.46 1.78 -14.38
CA ALA A 168 -6.38 0.95 -13.19
C ALA A 168 -5.75 1.74 -12.02
N ALA A 169 -6.35 1.65 -10.83
CA ALA A 169 -5.83 2.35 -9.65
C ALA A 169 -4.36 2.01 -9.33
N ALA A 170 -3.92 0.79 -9.66
CA ALA A 170 -2.53 0.36 -9.52
C ALA A 170 -1.55 1.09 -10.47
N ALA A 171 -2.04 1.69 -11.56
CA ALA A 171 -1.25 2.39 -12.56
C ALA A 171 -1.11 3.90 -12.29
N SER A 172 -1.88 4.48 -11.36
CA SER A 172 -1.88 5.92 -11.09
C SER A 172 -0.50 6.46 -10.71
N LEU A 173 0.15 5.88 -9.69
CA LEU A 173 1.49 6.31 -9.26
C LEU A 173 2.59 6.02 -10.29
N PRO A 174 2.66 4.83 -10.92
CA PRO A 174 3.56 4.59 -12.04
C PRO A 174 3.48 5.64 -13.14
N ASN A 175 2.28 6.00 -13.56
CA ASN A 175 2.09 6.99 -14.62
C ASN A 175 2.60 8.37 -14.22
N ILE A 176 2.41 8.76 -12.95
CA ILE A 176 3.00 10.01 -12.42
C ILE A 176 4.54 9.92 -12.42
N VAL A 177 5.10 8.76 -12.05
CA VAL A 177 6.55 8.55 -12.07
C VAL A 177 7.10 8.64 -13.49
N VAL A 178 6.49 7.95 -14.46
CA VAL A 178 6.91 8.02 -15.88
C VAL A 178 6.76 9.44 -16.42
N HIS A 179 5.65 10.11 -16.10
CA HIS A 179 5.42 11.49 -16.53
C HIS A 179 6.47 12.47 -16.00
N LEU A 180 6.89 12.31 -14.74
CA LEU A 180 7.86 13.20 -14.11
C LEU A 180 9.31 12.84 -14.44
N PHE A 181 9.64 11.55 -14.45
CA PHE A 181 11.02 11.05 -14.48
C PHE A 181 11.47 10.52 -15.84
N GLY A 182 10.56 10.26 -16.78
CA GLY A 182 10.83 9.69 -18.12
C GLY A 182 10.74 8.17 -18.11
#